data_AF-A0A963LRM9-F1
#
_entry.id   AF-A0A963LRM9-F1
#
_cell.length_a   1.000
_cell.length_b   1.000
_cell.length_c   1.000
_cell.angle_alpha   90.00
_cell.angle_beta   90.00
_cell.angle_gamma   90.00
#
_symmetry.space_group_name_H-M   'P 1'
#
loop_
_entity.id
_entity.type
_entity.pdbx_description
1 polymer ?
#
loop_
_entity_poly.entity_id
_entity_poly.type
_entity_poly.pdbx_seq_one_letter_code
_entity_poly.pdbx_strand_id
1 'polypeptide(L)'
;MSTSHESRNANASPSPIRPVVYAQLRAATPADQTGRMARDLAWQWVASKWPRLLPSAAGMDSDHYARSAPGQKLVAASQAHGGWAMTVAYDERHGSRTWVTHVEIGRADGAPTLSIQTGCTAQVDTPLVVAPPRLLGSWVERLELVDGPVGVISEPRTVSDPEQLENFLAHVSSTRRTLPIIALANRPGTRFFGVDPAGLAMAVRGLAHVACLSPEVSDAVAERLGPHLGVVAGAARIYGAGVPIAASSRQHPLVRNHHAGGSSPANAGAFRRQLCQRICALSVRHLVDTPAAAPQRSRHAAEA
;
A
#
# COMPACT_ATOMS: atom_id res chain seq x y z
N MET A 1 -41.43 29.24 -21.69
CA MET A 1 -40.42 28.88 -20.68
C MET A 1 -39.74 27.61 -21.17
N SER A 2 -38.60 27.74 -21.84
CA SER A 2 -37.89 26.64 -22.52
C SER A 2 -36.99 25.90 -21.54
N THR A 3 -37.33 24.64 -21.28
CA THR A 3 -36.47 23.67 -20.58
C THR A 3 -35.39 23.20 -21.56
N SER A 4 -34.18 23.74 -21.43
CA SER A 4 -33.02 23.28 -22.18
C SER A 4 -32.57 21.92 -21.62
N HIS A 5 -32.92 20.85 -22.35
CA HIS A 5 -32.40 19.51 -22.10
C HIS A 5 -30.92 19.49 -22.43
N GLU A 6 -30.09 19.55 -21.39
CA GLU A 6 -28.65 19.35 -21.47
C GLU A 6 -28.38 17.91 -21.91
N SER A 7 -28.18 17.74 -23.22
CA SER A 7 -27.78 16.48 -23.83
C SER A 7 -26.36 16.16 -23.37
N ARG A 8 -26.23 15.38 -22.29
CA ARG A 8 -24.96 14.83 -21.85
C ARG A 8 -24.37 13.98 -22.97
N ASN A 9 -23.26 14.45 -23.53
CA ASN A 9 -22.43 13.73 -24.50
C ASN A 9 -22.13 12.31 -24.01
N ALA A 10 -22.83 11.31 -24.55
CA ALA A 10 -22.68 9.90 -24.22
C ALA A 10 -21.40 9.25 -24.79
N ASN A 11 -20.51 10.03 -25.43
CA ASN A 11 -19.33 9.53 -26.15
C ASN A 11 -17.99 9.94 -25.53
N ALA A 12 -17.95 10.48 -24.32
CA ALA A 12 -16.66 10.71 -23.65
C ALA A 12 -16.01 9.37 -23.28
N SER A 13 -14.85 9.08 -23.86
CA SER A 13 -14.06 7.90 -23.47
C SER A 13 -13.80 7.94 -21.95
N PRO A 14 -13.95 6.81 -21.24
CA PRO A 14 -13.73 6.78 -19.80
C PRO A 14 -12.32 7.27 -19.49
N SER A 15 -12.21 8.20 -18.53
CA SER A 15 -10.91 8.71 -18.10
C SER A 15 -10.03 7.53 -17.61
N PRO A 16 -8.73 7.53 -17.94
CA PRO A 16 -7.86 6.45 -17.51
C PRO A 16 -7.78 6.39 -15.97
N ILE A 17 -7.75 5.17 -15.44
CA ILE A 17 -7.56 4.93 -14.00
C ILE A 17 -6.09 5.15 -13.68
N ARG A 18 -5.79 6.09 -12.78
CA ARG A 18 -4.44 6.33 -12.28
C ARG A 18 -4.22 5.53 -10.99
N PRO A 19 -3.20 4.66 -10.89
CA PRO A 19 -2.88 3.99 -9.65
C PRO A 19 -2.37 4.99 -8.61
N VAL A 20 -2.79 4.81 -7.36
CA VAL A 20 -2.44 5.67 -6.22
C VAL A 20 -1.92 4.89 -5.01
N VAL A 21 -2.23 3.60 -4.93
CA VAL A 21 -1.66 2.65 -3.97
C VAL A 21 -1.39 1.33 -4.70
N TYR A 22 -0.25 0.71 -4.41
CA TYR A 22 0.04 -0.66 -4.82
C TYR A 22 0.79 -1.38 -3.69
N ALA A 23 0.49 -2.65 -3.46
CA ALA A 23 1.27 -3.50 -2.59
C ALA A 23 1.30 -4.91 -3.16
N GLN A 24 2.41 -5.61 -2.91
CA GLN A 24 2.52 -7.04 -3.10
C GLN A 24 3.19 -7.63 -1.87
N LEU A 25 2.54 -8.59 -1.23
CA LEU A 25 3.00 -9.23 -0.01
C LEU A 25 3.11 -10.74 -0.26
N ARG A 26 4.09 -11.38 0.38
CA ARG A 26 4.32 -12.82 0.26
C ARG A 26 4.04 -13.48 1.60
N ALA A 27 3.37 -14.63 1.57
CA ALA A 27 3.21 -15.47 2.76
C ALA A 27 4.55 -16.14 3.15
N ALA A 28 4.79 -16.29 4.45
CA ALA A 28 5.96 -16.97 4.98
C ALA A 28 5.95 -18.47 4.63
N THR A 29 4.76 -19.08 4.63
CA THR A 29 4.56 -20.51 4.41
C THR A 29 3.78 -20.79 3.12
N PRO A 30 4.07 -21.91 2.41
CA PRO A 30 3.43 -22.24 1.13
C PRO A 30 2.00 -22.81 1.25
N ALA A 31 1.39 -22.70 2.43
CA ALA A 31 0.10 -23.33 2.70
C ALA A 31 -1.06 -22.70 1.91
N ASP A 32 -1.85 -23.53 1.25
CA ASP A 32 -3.08 -23.12 0.54
C ASP A 32 -4.09 -22.42 1.47
N GLN A 33 -4.02 -22.73 2.76
CA GLN A 33 -4.85 -22.11 3.78
C GLN A 33 -4.67 -20.58 3.84
N THR A 34 -3.46 -20.07 3.66
CA THR A 34 -3.20 -18.63 3.68
C THR A 34 -3.89 -17.92 2.51
N GLY A 35 -3.91 -18.54 1.33
CA GLY A 35 -4.63 -18.00 0.16
C GLY A 35 -6.15 -17.95 0.39
N ARG A 36 -6.73 -19.02 0.96
CA ARG A 36 -8.16 -19.06 1.32
C ARG A 36 -8.51 -18.00 2.37
N MET A 37 -7.73 -17.90 3.44
CA MET A 37 -7.92 -16.87 4.46
C MET A 37 -7.80 -15.46 3.88
N ALA A 38 -6.85 -15.21 2.97
CA ALA A 38 -6.73 -13.92 2.31
C ALA A 38 -7.97 -13.57 1.47
N ARG A 39 -8.57 -14.56 0.78
CA ARG A 39 -9.84 -14.41 0.02
C ARG A 39 -10.99 -14.10 0.97
N ASP A 40 -11.10 -14.79 2.09
CA ASP A 40 -12.13 -14.54 3.10
C ASP A 40 -12.03 -13.12 3.68
N LEU A 41 -10.81 -12.64 3.95
CA LEU A 41 -10.57 -11.28 4.41
C LEU A 41 -10.95 -10.24 3.36
N ALA A 42 -10.72 -10.54 2.07
CA ALA A 42 -11.13 -9.67 0.97
C ALA A 42 -12.67 -9.58 0.90
N TRP A 43 -13.38 -10.69 1.07
CA TRP A 43 -14.84 -10.69 1.15
C TRP A 43 -15.38 -9.99 2.40
N GLN A 44 -14.76 -10.17 3.56
CA GLN A 44 -15.12 -9.43 4.79
C GLN A 44 -14.96 -7.92 4.60
N TRP A 45 -13.90 -7.49 3.91
CA TRP A 45 -13.69 -6.10 3.56
C TRP A 45 -14.81 -5.57 2.64
N VAL A 46 -15.20 -6.33 1.62
CA VAL A 46 -16.35 -5.99 0.76
C VAL A 46 -17.65 -5.92 1.57
N ALA A 47 -17.92 -6.91 2.43
CA ALA A 47 -19.11 -6.93 3.28
C ALA A 47 -19.22 -5.67 4.15
N SER A 48 -18.08 -5.22 4.69
CA SER A 48 -18.01 -4.02 5.53
C SER A 48 -18.22 -2.71 4.73
N LYS A 49 -17.73 -2.63 3.49
CA LYS A 49 -17.75 -1.39 2.69
C LYS A 49 -18.94 -1.28 1.75
N TRP A 50 -19.30 -2.38 1.11
CA TRP A 50 -20.34 -2.47 0.08
C TRP A 50 -21.18 -3.74 0.29
N PRO A 51 -21.98 -3.80 1.38
CA PRO A 51 -22.77 -5.00 1.70
C PRO A 51 -23.73 -5.40 0.58
N ARG A 52 -24.16 -4.46 -0.26
CA ARG A 52 -25.01 -4.72 -1.44
C ARG A 52 -24.29 -5.46 -2.57
N LEU A 53 -22.96 -5.52 -2.58
CA LEU A 53 -22.20 -6.26 -3.59
C LEU A 53 -21.87 -7.69 -3.15
N LEU A 54 -22.04 -8.00 -1.86
CA LEU A 54 -21.65 -9.29 -1.29
C LEU A 54 -22.49 -10.44 -1.89
N PRO A 55 -21.87 -11.54 -2.34
CA PRO A 55 -22.58 -12.76 -2.74
C PRO A 55 -23.22 -13.48 -1.55
N SER A 56 -24.05 -14.48 -1.85
CA SER A 56 -24.38 -15.54 -0.87
C SER A 56 -23.13 -16.39 -0.57
N ALA A 57 -23.18 -17.24 0.47
CA ALA A 57 -22.08 -18.15 0.78
C ALA A 57 -21.66 -19.01 -0.44
N ALA A 58 -22.62 -19.61 -1.14
CA ALA A 58 -22.33 -20.38 -2.37
C ALA A 58 -21.72 -19.52 -3.49
N GLY A 59 -22.07 -18.23 -3.57
CA GLY A 59 -21.44 -17.30 -4.52
C GLY A 59 -20.05 -16.81 -4.09
N MET A 60 -19.70 -16.91 -2.80
CA MET A 60 -18.33 -16.65 -2.34
C MET A 60 -17.37 -17.74 -2.80
N ASP A 61 -17.87 -18.97 -2.96
CA ASP A 61 -17.11 -20.16 -3.38
C ASP A 61 -17.06 -20.36 -4.90
N SER A 62 -17.87 -19.63 -5.67
CA SER A 62 -17.92 -19.80 -7.13
C SER A 62 -16.62 -19.37 -7.82
N ASP A 63 -16.37 -19.96 -9.00
CA ASP A 63 -15.23 -19.60 -9.86
C ASP A 63 -15.38 -18.23 -10.50
N HIS A 64 -16.60 -17.74 -10.62
CA HIS A 64 -16.90 -16.42 -11.14
C HIS A 64 -18.08 -15.81 -10.39
N TYR A 65 -17.98 -14.52 -10.08
CA TYR A 65 -19.05 -13.72 -9.51
C TYR A 65 -18.97 -12.29 -10.03
N ALA A 66 -20.10 -11.75 -10.46
CA ALA A 66 -20.21 -10.37 -10.88
C ALA A 66 -21.52 -9.76 -10.36
N ARG A 67 -21.44 -8.55 -9.79
CA ARG A 67 -22.61 -7.80 -9.32
C ARG A 67 -22.44 -6.32 -9.56
N SER A 68 -23.52 -5.67 -9.99
CA SER A 68 -23.59 -4.22 -10.15
C SER A 68 -24.68 -3.65 -9.27
N ALA A 69 -24.44 -2.45 -8.75
CA ALA A 69 -25.41 -1.61 -8.08
C ALA A 69 -25.20 -0.15 -8.55
N PRO A 70 -26.11 0.80 -8.30
CA PRO A 70 -25.93 2.18 -8.72
C PRO A 70 -24.58 2.75 -8.24
N GLY A 71 -23.72 3.13 -9.20
CA GLY A 71 -22.37 3.66 -8.97
C GLY A 71 -21.38 2.66 -8.36
N GLN A 72 -21.64 1.35 -8.44
CA GLN A 72 -20.81 0.31 -7.83
C GLN A 72 -20.77 -0.95 -8.71
N LYS A 73 -19.59 -1.56 -8.85
CA LYS A 73 -19.41 -2.81 -9.58
C LYS A 73 -18.39 -3.69 -8.88
N LEU A 74 -18.69 -4.97 -8.76
CA LEU A 74 -17.75 -5.98 -8.26
C LEU A 74 -17.67 -7.13 -9.25
N VAL A 75 -16.45 -7.58 -9.52
CA VAL A 75 -16.17 -8.82 -10.25
C VAL A 75 -15.12 -9.59 -9.47
N ALA A 76 -15.36 -10.86 -9.21
CA ALA A 76 -14.38 -11.79 -8.66
C ALA A 76 -14.31 -13.05 -9.52
N ALA A 77 -13.11 -13.59 -9.72
CA ALA A 77 -12.93 -14.80 -10.50
C ALA A 77 -11.69 -15.59 -10.07
N SER A 78 -11.78 -16.92 -10.12
CA SER A 78 -10.62 -17.81 -10.15
C SER A 78 -9.80 -17.52 -11.41
N GLN A 79 -8.48 -17.50 -11.28
CA GLN A 79 -7.54 -17.30 -12.40
C GLN A 79 -6.97 -18.65 -12.87
N ALA A 80 -6.45 -18.68 -14.09
CA ALA A 80 -5.64 -19.81 -14.55
C ALA A 80 -4.49 -20.06 -13.56
N HIS A 81 -4.17 -21.33 -13.30
CA HIS A 81 -3.14 -21.77 -12.34
C HIS A 81 -3.51 -21.61 -10.85
N GLY A 82 -4.79 -21.51 -10.52
CA GLY A 82 -5.25 -21.59 -9.12
C GLY A 82 -5.10 -20.29 -8.33
N GLY A 83 -5.00 -19.15 -9.02
CA GLY A 83 -5.12 -17.83 -8.41
C GLY A 83 -6.57 -17.37 -8.26
N TRP A 84 -6.78 -16.21 -7.65
CA TRP A 84 -8.08 -15.57 -7.51
C TRP A 84 -7.90 -14.05 -7.59
N ALA A 85 -8.79 -13.37 -8.31
CA ALA A 85 -8.78 -11.93 -8.41
C ALA A 85 -10.15 -11.34 -8.12
N MET A 86 -10.16 -10.12 -7.56
CA MET A 86 -11.36 -9.34 -7.32
C MET A 86 -11.12 -7.88 -7.66
N THR A 87 -12.05 -7.30 -8.41
CA THR A 87 -12.06 -5.88 -8.74
C THR A 87 -13.34 -5.25 -8.23
N VAL A 88 -13.21 -4.18 -7.45
CA VAL A 88 -14.32 -3.36 -6.99
C VAL A 88 -14.15 -1.96 -7.53
N ALA A 89 -15.16 -1.46 -8.24
CA ALA A 89 -15.27 -0.08 -8.67
C ALA A 89 -16.41 0.61 -7.92
N TYR A 90 -16.22 1.85 -7.50
CA TYR A 90 -17.29 2.66 -6.91
C TYR A 90 -17.13 4.15 -7.22
N ASP A 91 -18.24 4.85 -7.39
CA ASP A 91 -18.28 6.29 -7.57
C ASP A 91 -18.26 7.01 -6.21
N GLU A 92 -17.43 8.05 -6.11
CA GLU A 92 -17.31 8.87 -4.91
C GLU A 92 -18.63 9.62 -4.64
N ARG A 93 -19.21 9.45 -3.43
CA ARG A 93 -20.54 9.98 -3.08
C ARG A 93 -20.72 11.48 -3.32
N HIS A 94 -19.65 12.24 -3.18
CA HIS A 94 -19.62 13.70 -3.34
C HIS A 94 -18.57 14.16 -4.36
N GLY A 95 -18.13 13.25 -5.22
CA GLY A 95 -17.06 13.50 -6.18
C GLY A 95 -17.43 13.00 -7.57
N SER A 96 -16.58 13.35 -8.52
CA SER A 96 -16.61 12.91 -9.93
C SER A 96 -15.73 11.69 -10.18
N ARG A 97 -15.10 11.16 -9.12
CA ARG A 97 -14.10 10.09 -9.23
C ARG A 97 -14.75 8.73 -9.11
N THR A 98 -14.40 7.84 -10.02
CA THR A 98 -14.58 6.40 -9.83
C THR A 98 -13.28 5.85 -9.26
N TRP A 99 -13.39 5.21 -8.11
CA TRP A 99 -12.30 4.48 -7.46
C TRP A 99 -12.37 3.03 -7.87
N VAL A 100 -11.21 2.44 -8.18
CA VAL A 100 -11.08 1.02 -8.52
C VAL A 100 -10.03 0.40 -7.63
N THR A 101 -10.40 -0.67 -6.93
CA THR A 101 -9.46 -1.50 -6.18
C THR A 101 -9.45 -2.89 -6.78
N HIS A 102 -8.26 -3.34 -7.16
CA HIS A 102 -7.98 -4.67 -7.67
C HIS A 102 -7.20 -5.44 -6.61
N VAL A 103 -7.60 -6.67 -6.36
CA VAL A 103 -6.99 -7.60 -5.41
C VAL A 103 -6.65 -8.85 -6.19
N GLU A 104 -5.43 -9.36 -6.06
CA GLU A 104 -5.08 -10.68 -6.58
C GLU A 104 -4.43 -11.53 -5.49
N ILE A 105 -4.77 -12.80 -5.50
CA ILE A 105 -4.23 -13.83 -4.64
C ILE A 105 -3.69 -14.90 -5.59
N GLY A 106 -2.39 -14.88 -5.78
CA GLY A 106 -1.67 -15.79 -6.66
C GLY A 106 -0.70 -16.69 -5.91
N ARG A 107 0.23 -17.27 -6.65
CA ARG A 107 1.36 -18.02 -6.09
C ARG A 107 2.65 -17.61 -6.78
N ALA A 108 3.73 -17.51 -6.01
CA ALA A 108 5.10 -17.38 -6.52
C ALA A 108 6.01 -18.29 -5.70
N ASP A 109 6.84 -19.08 -6.39
CA ASP A 109 7.73 -20.09 -5.78
C ASP A 109 7.01 -21.01 -4.77
N GLY A 110 5.78 -21.40 -5.11
CA GLY A 110 4.96 -22.23 -4.24
C GLY A 110 4.34 -21.51 -3.03
N ALA A 111 4.64 -20.24 -2.78
CA ALA A 111 4.05 -19.45 -1.69
C ALA A 111 2.91 -18.55 -2.18
N PRO A 112 1.82 -18.38 -1.41
CA PRO A 112 0.80 -17.38 -1.71
C PRO A 112 1.37 -15.96 -1.82
N THR A 113 0.96 -15.25 -2.87
CA THR A 113 1.26 -13.83 -3.07
C THR A 113 -0.02 -13.02 -3.09
N LEU A 114 -0.07 -11.95 -2.33
CA LEU A 114 -1.23 -11.09 -2.15
C LEU A 114 -0.91 -9.73 -2.76
N SER A 115 -1.60 -9.35 -3.82
CA SER A 115 -1.46 -8.03 -4.44
C SER A 115 -2.73 -7.21 -4.21
N ILE A 116 -2.55 -5.90 -4.04
CA ILE A 116 -3.65 -4.96 -4.04
C ILE A 116 -3.22 -3.67 -4.74
N GLN A 117 -4.06 -3.19 -5.64
CA GLN A 117 -3.88 -1.95 -6.36
C GLN A 117 -5.13 -1.11 -6.21
N THR A 118 -4.99 0.14 -5.76
CA THR A 118 -6.08 1.11 -5.78
C THR A 118 -5.71 2.23 -6.73
N GLY A 119 -6.65 2.59 -7.60
CA GLY A 119 -6.57 3.74 -8.49
C GLY A 119 -7.87 4.51 -8.52
N CYS A 120 -7.85 5.68 -9.14
CA CYS A 120 -9.05 6.46 -9.40
C CYS A 120 -8.99 7.15 -10.76
N THR A 121 -10.14 7.50 -11.31
CA THR A 121 -10.21 8.41 -12.47
C THR A 121 -9.63 9.75 -12.05
N ALA A 122 -8.59 10.22 -12.74
CA ALA A 122 -7.90 11.45 -12.39
C ALA A 122 -8.73 12.67 -12.82
N GLN A 123 -9.03 13.57 -11.87
CA GLN A 123 -9.28 14.98 -12.17
C GLN A 123 -8.11 15.79 -11.60
N VAL A 124 -7.56 16.70 -12.42
CA VAL A 124 -6.30 17.40 -12.21
C VAL A 124 -6.33 18.32 -10.97
N ASP A 125 -7.50 18.82 -10.59
CA ASP A 125 -7.60 20.00 -9.71
C ASP A 125 -8.16 19.75 -8.30
N THR A 126 -8.51 18.51 -7.94
CA THR A 126 -9.07 18.22 -6.60
C THR A 126 -8.02 17.57 -5.68
N PRO A 127 -7.83 18.05 -4.43
CA PRO A 127 -6.96 17.39 -3.47
C PRO A 127 -7.29 15.90 -3.35
N LEU A 128 -6.27 15.06 -3.43
CA LEU A 128 -6.40 13.61 -3.33
C LEU A 128 -5.85 13.14 -1.98
N VAL A 129 -6.74 12.77 -1.08
CA VAL A 129 -6.35 12.13 0.19
C VAL A 129 -6.28 10.63 -0.06
N VAL A 130 -5.06 10.14 -0.32
CA VAL A 130 -4.80 8.71 -0.49
C VAL A 130 -4.48 8.09 0.86
N ALA A 131 -5.16 7.00 1.18
CA ALA A 131 -4.88 6.17 2.34
C ALA A 131 -4.80 4.70 1.93
N PRO A 132 -3.99 3.87 2.60
CA PRO A 132 -3.93 2.44 2.31
C PRO A 132 -5.28 1.75 2.57
N PRO A 133 -5.73 0.83 1.71
CA PRO A 133 -6.95 0.08 1.96
C PRO A 133 -6.87 -0.73 3.27
N ARG A 134 -7.96 -0.74 4.04
CA ARG A 134 -8.02 -1.49 5.32
C ARG A 134 -7.74 -2.98 5.16
N LEU A 135 -7.99 -3.55 3.97
CA LEU A 135 -7.70 -4.95 3.65
C LEU A 135 -6.22 -5.30 3.87
N LEU A 136 -5.28 -4.40 3.54
CA LEU A 136 -3.85 -4.61 3.82
C LEU A 136 -3.60 -4.84 5.30
N GLY A 137 -4.28 -4.07 6.14
CA GLY A 137 -4.20 -4.21 7.58
C GLY A 137 -4.70 -5.56 8.07
N SER A 138 -5.84 -6.00 7.56
CA SER A 138 -6.40 -7.30 7.90
C SER A 138 -5.50 -8.46 7.47
N TRP A 139 -4.82 -8.35 6.31
CA TRP A 139 -3.84 -9.34 5.90
C TRP A 139 -2.62 -9.38 6.82
N VAL A 140 -2.01 -8.23 7.13
CA VAL A 140 -0.84 -8.15 8.03
C VAL A 140 -1.16 -8.66 9.44
N GLU A 141 -2.36 -8.39 9.94
CA GLU A 141 -2.77 -8.78 11.31
C GLU A 141 -3.12 -10.28 11.44
N ARG A 142 -3.53 -10.93 10.34
CA ARG A 142 -4.09 -12.29 10.40
C ARG A 142 -3.29 -13.34 9.64
N LEU A 143 -2.34 -12.93 8.82
CA LEU A 143 -1.53 -13.81 7.99
C LEU A 143 -0.05 -13.60 8.33
N GLU A 144 0.72 -14.67 8.27
CA GLU A 144 2.18 -14.61 8.40
C GLU A 144 2.77 -14.14 7.07
N LEU A 145 3.03 -12.84 6.96
CA LEU A 145 3.56 -12.21 5.76
C LEU A 145 5.04 -11.81 5.95
N VAL A 146 5.81 -11.90 4.87
CA VAL A 146 7.24 -11.58 4.85
C VAL A 146 7.56 -10.62 3.72
N ASP A 147 8.58 -9.81 3.96
CA ASP A 147 9.26 -8.98 3.00
C ASP A 147 10.77 -9.30 3.03
N GLY A 148 11.25 -10.03 2.02
CA GLY A 148 12.55 -10.68 2.08
C GLY A 148 12.66 -11.61 3.30
N PRO A 149 13.66 -11.43 4.18
CA PRO A 149 13.80 -12.24 5.40
C PRO A 149 13.00 -11.69 6.61
N VAL A 150 12.29 -10.57 6.46
CA VAL A 150 11.69 -9.85 7.60
C VAL A 150 10.18 -9.94 7.58
N GLY A 151 9.56 -10.27 8.71
CA GLY A 151 8.10 -10.28 8.82
C GLY A 151 7.46 -8.91 8.58
N VAL A 152 6.32 -8.85 7.92
CA VAL A 152 5.51 -7.63 7.81
C VAL A 152 4.61 -7.55 9.04
N ILE A 153 4.73 -6.48 9.82
CA ILE A 153 4.04 -6.32 11.11
C ILE A 153 3.40 -4.93 11.22
N SER A 154 2.44 -4.79 12.14
CA SER A 154 1.69 -3.55 12.40
C SER A 154 2.35 -2.64 13.45
N GLU A 155 3.54 -2.99 13.92
CA GLU A 155 4.25 -2.32 15.02
C GLU A 155 5.60 -1.76 14.56
N PRO A 156 6.06 -0.64 15.14
CA PRO A 156 7.38 -0.13 14.87
C PRO A 156 8.43 -1.05 15.51
N ARG A 157 9.53 -1.31 14.79
CA ARG A 157 10.70 -2.00 15.35
C ARG A 157 11.57 -1.00 16.10
N THR A 158 11.96 -1.32 17.32
CA THR A 158 12.97 -0.55 18.05
C THR A 158 14.37 -0.99 17.62
N VAL A 159 15.27 -0.02 17.48
CA VAL A 159 16.70 -0.24 17.20
C VAL A 159 17.49 0.60 18.20
N SER A 160 17.97 -0.03 19.26
CA SER A 160 18.62 0.61 20.41
C SER A 160 19.96 0.01 20.81
N ASP A 161 20.35 -1.12 20.22
CA ASP A 161 21.60 -1.82 20.53
C ASP A 161 22.35 -2.23 19.24
N PRO A 162 23.63 -2.63 19.34
CA PRO A 162 24.44 -2.99 18.18
C PRO A 162 23.90 -4.16 17.35
N GLU A 163 23.29 -5.16 17.99
CA GLU A 163 22.74 -6.32 17.27
C GLU A 163 21.52 -5.90 16.44
N GLN A 164 20.61 -5.12 17.04
CA GLN A 164 19.47 -4.55 16.33
C GLN A 164 19.91 -3.63 15.19
N LEU A 165 20.99 -2.85 15.38
CA LEU A 165 21.56 -2.01 14.33
C LEU A 165 22.03 -2.85 13.14
N GLU A 166 22.79 -3.92 13.36
CA GLU A 166 23.26 -4.78 12.27
C GLU A 166 22.09 -5.44 11.53
N ASN A 167 21.06 -5.90 12.26
CA ASN A 167 19.82 -6.42 11.66
C ASN A 167 19.08 -5.35 10.83
N PHE A 168 19.03 -4.11 11.32
CA PHE A 168 18.46 -2.98 10.59
C PHE A 168 19.24 -2.65 9.32
N LEU A 169 20.58 -2.60 9.38
CA LEU A 169 21.45 -2.32 8.24
C LEU A 169 21.36 -3.43 7.17
N ALA A 170 21.31 -4.68 7.60
CA ALA A 170 21.09 -5.84 6.73
C ALA A 170 19.73 -5.73 6.01
N HIS A 171 18.67 -5.35 6.73
CA HIS A 171 17.34 -5.19 6.14
C HIS A 171 17.28 -4.01 5.16
N VAL A 172 17.88 -2.87 5.51
CA VAL A 172 17.99 -1.69 4.65
C VAL A 172 18.71 -2.01 3.35
N SER A 173 19.77 -2.82 3.41
CA SER A 173 20.62 -3.21 2.28
C SER A 173 20.10 -4.42 1.48
N SER A 174 19.06 -5.10 1.96
CA SER A 174 18.53 -6.30 1.32
C SER A 174 17.91 -6.00 -0.05
N THR A 175 18.39 -6.69 -1.09
CA THR A 175 17.83 -6.65 -2.45
C THR A 175 16.53 -7.45 -2.57
N ARG A 176 16.22 -8.29 -1.57
CA ARG A 176 15.00 -9.11 -1.52
C ARG A 176 13.80 -8.35 -0.96
N ARG A 177 14.01 -7.12 -0.50
CA ARG A 177 12.99 -6.25 0.10
C ARG A 177 12.18 -5.56 -0.99
N THR A 178 10.87 -5.59 -0.84
CA THR A 178 9.86 -5.02 -1.72
C THR A 178 9.13 -3.83 -1.08
N LEU A 179 9.18 -3.68 0.25
CA LEU A 179 8.56 -2.56 0.97
C LEU A 179 9.61 -1.56 1.46
N PRO A 180 9.39 -0.24 1.34
CA PRO A 180 10.26 0.77 1.94
C PRO A 180 10.36 0.65 3.47
N ILE A 181 11.44 1.16 4.04
CA ILE A 181 11.61 1.29 5.51
C ILE A 181 11.55 2.76 5.89
N ILE A 182 10.65 3.14 6.79
CA ILE A 182 10.58 4.45 7.41
C ILE A 182 11.36 4.40 8.72
N ALA A 183 12.56 4.96 8.74
CA ALA A 183 13.33 5.13 9.96
C ALA A 183 13.04 6.48 10.60
N LEU A 184 12.71 6.44 11.89
CA LEU A 184 12.45 7.60 12.73
C LEU A 184 13.56 7.70 13.78
N ALA A 185 14.04 8.91 14.04
CA ALA A 185 14.96 9.18 15.13
C ALA A 185 14.28 10.09 16.16
N ASN A 186 14.32 9.72 17.43
CA ASN A 186 13.81 10.55 18.51
C ASN A 186 14.75 11.75 18.76
N ARG A 187 14.21 12.81 19.38
CA ARG A 187 15.07 13.89 19.87
C ARG A 187 15.86 13.40 21.10
N PRO A 188 17.16 13.75 21.22
CA PRO A 188 17.97 13.42 22.40
C PRO A 188 17.25 13.81 23.69
N GLY A 189 17.29 12.92 24.69
CA GLY A 189 16.61 13.11 25.98
C GLY A 189 15.08 13.00 25.94
N THR A 190 14.47 12.59 24.82
CA THR A 190 13.00 12.45 24.70
C THR A 190 12.61 11.15 24.01
N ARG A 191 11.33 10.76 24.13
CA ARG A 191 10.73 9.68 23.32
C ARG A 191 9.98 10.20 22.09
N PHE A 192 10.21 11.46 21.71
CA PHE A 192 9.44 12.13 20.67
C PHE A 192 10.11 12.00 19.30
N PHE A 193 9.44 11.31 18.37
CA PHE A 193 9.89 11.08 16.99
C PHE A 193 9.35 12.11 15.98
N GLY A 194 8.60 13.13 16.42
CA GLY A 194 7.87 14.03 15.53
C GLY A 194 6.50 13.49 15.09
N VAL A 195 6.28 12.18 15.24
CA VAL A 195 5.04 11.45 14.96
C VAL A 195 4.90 10.32 15.98
N ASP A 196 3.68 9.87 16.26
CA ASP A 196 3.43 8.63 17.00
C ASP A 196 3.85 7.42 16.13
N PRO A 197 4.91 6.67 16.51
CA PRO A 197 5.40 5.57 15.68
C PRO A 197 4.40 4.41 15.55
N ALA A 198 3.63 4.12 16.60
CA ALA A 198 2.64 3.04 16.57
C ALA A 198 1.50 3.38 15.61
N GLY A 199 0.93 4.58 15.74
CA GLY A 199 -0.08 5.07 14.82
C GLY A 199 0.42 5.21 13.39
N LEU A 200 1.71 5.48 13.15
CA LEU A 200 2.30 5.46 11.81
C LEU A 200 2.43 4.03 11.28
N ALA A 201 3.00 3.10 12.04
CA ALA A 201 3.17 1.70 11.65
C ALA A 201 1.82 1.07 11.28
N MET A 202 0.79 1.31 12.09
CA MET A 202 -0.58 0.93 11.75
C MET A 202 -1.05 1.57 10.44
N ALA A 203 -0.81 2.87 10.23
CA ALA A 203 -1.29 3.57 9.04
C ALA A 203 -0.63 3.12 7.73
N VAL A 204 0.62 2.62 7.77
CA VAL A 204 1.38 2.18 6.58
C VAL A 204 1.58 0.66 6.50
N ARG A 205 0.93 -0.12 7.37
CA ARG A 205 1.09 -1.58 7.40
C ARG A 205 0.75 -2.21 6.05
N GLY A 206 1.63 -3.09 5.58
CA GLY A 206 1.57 -3.70 4.25
C GLY A 206 2.13 -2.82 3.12
N LEU A 207 2.54 -1.57 3.40
CA LEU A 207 3.21 -0.70 2.42
C LEU A 207 4.61 -0.26 2.85
N ALA A 208 4.93 -0.31 4.14
CA ALA A 208 6.25 0.03 4.65
C ALA A 208 6.52 -0.63 6.00
N HIS A 209 7.80 -0.84 6.31
CA HIS A 209 8.26 -1.08 7.67
C HIS A 209 8.49 0.24 8.39
N VAL A 210 8.30 0.27 9.71
CA VAL A 210 8.67 1.41 10.56
C VAL A 210 9.74 0.98 11.55
N ALA A 211 10.82 1.74 11.64
CA ALA A 211 11.91 1.53 12.58
C ALA A 211 12.12 2.80 13.43
N CYS A 212 12.29 2.63 14.73
CA CYS A 212 12.56 3.68 15.70
C CYS A 212 13.99 3.52 16.20
N LEU A 213 14.85 4.42 15.79
CA LEU A 213 16.26 4.44 16.15
C LEU A 213 16.45 5.24 17.44
N SER A 214 17.27 4.74 18.37
CA SER A 214 17.78 5.57 19.45
C SER A 214 18.72 6.67 18.90
N PRO A 215 19.04 7.71 19.68
CA PRO A 215 19.97 8.75 19.24
C PRO A 215 21.34 8.18 18.89
N GLU A 216 21.88 7.29 19.72
CA GLU A 216 23.20 6.68 19.54
C GLU A 216 23.25 5.81 18.28
N VAL A 217 22.19 5.05 18.03
CA VAL A 217 22.04 4.23 16.82
C VAL A 217 21.90 5.10 15.56
N SER A 218 21.23 6.26 15.66
CA SER A 218 21.01 7.15 14.52
C SER A 218 22.32 7.70 13.96
N ASP A 219 23.27 8.02 14.83
CA ASP A 219 24.62 8.47 14.44
C ASP A 219 25.40 7.34 13.78
N ALA A 220 25.38 6.13 14.37
CA ALA A 220 26.02 4.95 13.79
C ALA A 220 25.46 4.58 12.39
N VAL A 221 24.16 4.78 12.15
CA VAL A 221 23.57 4.59 10.81
C VAL A 221 24.19 5.55 9.79
N ALA A 222 24.43 6.81 10.16
CA ALA A 222 25.06 7.78 9.27
C ALA A 222 26.53 7.44 8.97
N GLU A 223 27.27 6.91 9.95
CA GLU A 223 28.64 6.44 9.76
C GLU A 223 28.70 5.23 8.81
N ARG A 224 27.75 4.30 8.93
CA ARG A 224 27.75 3.03 8.20
C ARG A 224 27.17 3.14 6.79
N LEU A 225 26.11 3.93 6.60
CA LEU A 225 25.46 4.13 5.30
C LEU A 225 25.94 5.39 4.57
N GLY A 226 26.65 6.28 5.27
CA GLY A 226 27.10 7.56 4.76
C GLY A 226 26.22 8.74 5.22
N PRO A 227 26.79 9.95 5.32
CA PRO A 227 26.16 11.10 5.97
C PRO A 227 24.85 11.56 5.30
N HIS A 228 24.68 11.30 4.01
CA HIS A 228 23.47 11.67 3.27
C HIS A 228 22.27 10.75 3.53
N LEU A 229 22.50 9.58 4.13
CA LEU A 229 21.48 8.58 4.42
C LEU A 229 21.12 8.51 5.91
N GLY A 230 21.88 9.18 6.78
CA GLY A 230 21.55 9.33 8.20
C GLY A 230 20.13 9.84 8.46
N VAL A 231 19.60 9.49 9.64
CA VAL A 231 18.27 9.93 10.10
C VAL A 231 18.46 11.11 11.05
N VAL A 232 17.68 12.18 10.85
CA VAL A 232 17.75 13.38 11.71
C VAL A 232 16.63 13.32 12.74
N ALA A 233 16.94 13.74 13.97
CA ALA A 233 15.97 13.81 15.08
C ALA A 233 14.69 14.56 14.69
N GLY A 234 13.52 13.94 14.95
CA GLY A 234 12.21 14.51 14.62
C GLY A 234 11.87 14.53 13.13
N ALA A 235 12.67 13.89 12.28
CA ALA A 235 12.40 13.65 10.88
C ALA A 235 12.28 12.14 10.60
N ALA A 236 11.88 11.81 9.38
CA ALA A 236 11.82 10.44 8.90
C ALA A 236 12.72 10.27 7.67
N ARG A 237 13.54 9.23 7.67
CA ARG A 237 14.26 8.77 6.47
C ARG A 237 13.49 7.60 5.88
N ILE A 238 13.16 7.67 4.59
CA ILE A 238 12.53 6.54 3.89
C ILE A 238 13.59 5.86 3.04
N TYR A 239 13.96 4.63 3.36
CA TYR A 239 14.85 3.82 2.52
C TYR A 239 14.01 3.10 1.46
N GLY A 240 14.12 3.51 0.20
CA GLY A 240 13.40 2.91 -0.93
C GLY A 240 13.66 1.41 -1.06
N ALA A 241 12.64 0.64 -1.46
CA ALA A 241 12.77 -0.79 -1.75
C ALA A 241 13.44 -1.00 -3.11
N GLY A 242 14.24 -2.07 -3.24
CA GLY A 242 14.95 -2.39 -4.49
C GLY A 242 15.96 -1.32 -4.96
N VAL A 243 16.21 -0.28 -4.18
CA VAL A 243 17.16 0.79 -4.51
C VAL A 243 18.48 0.52 -3.78
N PRO A 244 19.62 0.41 -4.48
CA PRO A 244 20.92 0.29 -3.83
C PRO A 244 21.18 1.48 -2.90
N ILE A 245 21.74 1.22 -1.72
CA ILE A 245 22.07 2.27 -0.75
C ILE A 245 23.05 3.31 -1.32
N ALA A 246 23.95 2.91 -2.20
CA ALA A 246 24.87 3.83 -2.88
C ALA A 246 24.16 4.80 -3.87
N ALA A 247 22.86 4.61 -4.13
CA ALA A 247 22.13 5.44 -5.06
C ALA A 247 21.81 6.83 -4.47
N SER A 248 21.19 7.68 -5.28
CA SER A 248 20.93 9.08 -4.88
C SER A 248 20.06 9.16 -3.63
N SER A 249 20.40 10.05 -2.69
CA SER A 249 19.58 10.35 -1.51
C SER A 249 18.15 10.78 -1.83
N ARG A 250 17.86 11.20 -3.09
CA ARG A 250 16.50 11.48 -3.57
C ARG A 250 15.61 10.24 -3.63
N GLN A 251 16.21 9.07 -3.82
CA GLN A 251 15.54 7.77 -3.79
C GLN A 251 15.38 7.26 -2.34
N HIS A 252 16.12 7.84 -1.39
CA HIS A 252 15.99 7.62 0.05
C HIS A 252 15.58 8.91 0.81
N PRO A 253 14.38 9.46 0.53
CA PRO A 253 14.05 10.83 0.90
C PRO A 253 14.03 11.04 2.41
N LEU A 254 14.58 12.18 2.84
CA LEU A 254 14.39 12.73 4.18
C LEU A 254 13.12 13.58 4.19
N VAL A 255 12.16 13.23 5.04
CA VAL A 255 10.91 13.97 5.21
C VAL A 255 10.92 14.63 6.59
N ARG A 256 10.79 15.95 6.61
CA ARG A 256 10.80 16.75 7.85
C ARG A 256 9.39 17.20 8.21
N ASN A 257 9.12 17.26 9.51
CA ASN A 257 7.88 17.85 10.00
C ASN A 257 7.98 19.39 9.96
N HIS A 258 7.49 20.01 8.89
CA HIS A 258 7.46 21.47 8.74
C HIS A 258 6.49 22.17 9.71
N HIS A 259 5.62 21.42 10.41
CA HIS A 259 4.60 21.96 11.31
C HIS A 259 5.00 21.87 12.79
N ALA A 260 6.24 21.45 13.10
CA ALA A 260 6.70 21.19 14.46
C ALA A 260 6.74 22.43 15.37
N GLY A 261 6.59 23.65 14.83
CA GLY A 261 6.60 24.91 15.58
C GLY A 261 5.20 25.46 15.94
N GLY A 262 4.12 24.88 15.44
CA GLY A 262 2.76 25.38 15.68
C GLY A 262 1.84 24.28 16.22
N SER A 263 1.57 24.32 17.52
CA SER A 263 0.63 23.42 18.24
C SER A 263 -0.84 23.71 17.92
N SER A 264 -1.16 23.96 16.64
CA SER A 264 -2.56 24.07 16.22
C SER A 264 -3.19 22.67 16.16
N PRO A 265 -4.38 22.45 16.73
CA PRO A 265 -5.10 21.19 16.58
C PRO A 265 -5.36 20.82 15.11
N ALA A 266 -5.40 21.80 14.20
CA ALA A 266 -5.50 21.56 12.75
C ALA A 266 -4.28 20.78 12.18
N ASN A 267 -3.11 20.92 12.83
CA ASN A 267 -1.87 20.26 12.44
C ASN A 267 -1.69 18.89 13.12
N ALA A 268 -2.60 18.48 14.01
CA ALA A 268 -2.52 17.17 14.65
C ALA A 268 -2.48 16.06 13.59
N GLY A 269 -1.42 15.24 13.64
CA GLY A 269 -1.19 14.15 12.70
C GLY A 269 -0.82 14.58 11.27
N ALA A 270 -0.53 15.86 11.00
CA ALA A 270 -0.13 16.33 9.66
C ALA A 270 1.11 15.60 9.14
N PHE A 271 2.11 15.39 10.00
CA PHE A 271 3.33 14.67 9.62
C PHE A 271 3.04 13.19 9.29
N ARG A 272 2.18 12.52 10.07
CA ARG A 272 1.72 11.16 9.76
C ARG A 272 1.04 11.10 8.39
N ARG A 273 0.14 12.05 8.08
CA ARG A 273 -0.54 12.13 6.78
C ARG A 273 0.46 12.34 5.64
N GLN A 274 1.44 13.23 5.82
CA GLN A 274 2.51 13.48 4.85
C GLN A 274 3.32 12.21 4.57
N LEU A 275 3.71 11.46 5.61
CA LEU A 275 4.44 10.20 5.46
C LEU A 275 3.59 9.15 4.74
N CYS A 276 2.32 8.98 5.12
CA CYS A 276 1.40 8.04 4.46
C CYS A 276 1.24 8.36 2.97
N GLN A 277 1.01 9.64 2.63
CA GLN A 277 0.91 10.09 1.24
C GLN A 277 2.20 9.82 0.47
N ARG A 278 3.37 10.05 1.09
CA ARG A 278 4.66 9.78 0.46
C ARG A 278 4.86 8.30 0.19
N ILE A 279 4.48 7.42 1.12
CA ILE A 279 4.54 5.97 0.94
C ILE A 279 3.58 5.50 -0.15
N CYS A 280 2.35 5.98 -0.17
CA CYS A 280 1.40 5.66 -1.25
C CYS A 280 1.97 6.08 -2.62
N ALA A 281 2.53 7.30 -2.72
CA ALA A 281 3.15 7.78 -3.94
C ALA A 281 4.40 6.99 -4.35
N LEU A 282 5.18 6.46 -3.40
CA LEU A 282 6.32 5.59 -3.68
C LEU A 282 5.85 4.22 -4.18
N SER A 283 4.77 3.69 -3.61
CA SER A 283 4.27 2.34 -3.88
C SER A 283 3.87 2.10 -5.34
N VAL A 284 3.48 3.15 -6.06
CA VAL A 284 3.04 3.07 -7.46
C VAL A 284 4.11 3.45 -8.48
N ARG A 285 5.32 3.83 -8.07
CA ARG A 285 6.37 4.28 -9.02
C ARG A 285 6.78 3.17 -9.98
N HIS A 286 7.00 1.96 -9.47
CA HIS A 286 7.42 0.81 -10.27
C HIS A 286 6.38 0.40 -11.33
N LEU A 287 5.09 0.73 -11.11
CA LEU A 287 4.03 0.47 -12.10
C LEU A 287 4.09 1.42 -13.30
N VAL A 288 4.66 2.62 -13.13
CA VAL A 288 4.83 3.59 -14.22
C VAL A 288 6.06 3.24 -15.06
N ASP A 289 7.10 2.72 -14.41
CA ASP A 289 8.38 2.41 -15.04
C ASP A 289 8.40 1.02 -15.72
N THR A 290 7.43 0.16 -15.41
CA THR A 290 7.26 -1.13 -16.09
C THR A 290 6.45 -0.89 -17.37
N PRO A 291 7.03 -1.06 -18.58
CA PRO A 291 6.24 -0.95 -19.81
C PRO A 291 5.10 -1.96 -19.72
N ALA A 292 3.86 -1.48 -19.90
CA ALA A 292 2.69 -2.33 -19.82
C ALA A 292 2.90 -3.55 -20.73
N ALA A 293 3.02 -4.73 -20.12
CA ALA A 293 3.01 -5.97 -20.87
C ALA A 293 1.72 -5.95 -21.69
N ALA A 294 1.85 -6.04 -23.02
CA ALA A 294 0.71 -5.94 -23.92
C ALA A 294 -0.40 -6.88 -23.42
N PRO A 295 -1.66 -6.40 -23.30
CA PRO A 295 -2.74 -7.22 -22.76
C PRO A 295 -2.82 -8.49 -23.60
N GLN A 296 -2.50 -9.64 -22.98
CA GLN A 296 -2.71 -10.94 -23.59
C GLN A 296 -4.21 -11.06 -23.79
N ARG A 297 -4.66 -10.78 -25.02
CA ARG A 297 -6.05 -10.99 -25.42
C ARG A 297 -6.34 -12.46 -25.20
N SER A 298 -7.12 -12.76 -24.16
CA SER A 298 -7.77 -14.05 -23.98
C SER A 298 -8.60 -14.32 -25.23
N ARG A 299 -8.05 -15.11 -26.14
CA ARG A 299 -8.82 -15.74 -27.21
C ARG A 299 -9.78 -16.73 -26.54
N HIS A 300 -10.97 -16.26 -26.20
CA HIS A 300 -12.09 -17.16 -26.05
C HIS A 300 -12.35 -17.79 -27.43
N ALA A 301 -11.95 -19.05 -27.58
CA ALA A 301 -12.42 -19.88 -28.66
C ALA A 301 -13.93 -20.08 -28.46
N ALA A 302 -14.71 -19.43 -29.32
CA ALA A 302 -16.00 -19.97 -29.72
C ALA A 302 -15.69 -21.03 -30.77
N GLU A 303 -15.70 -22.30 -30.37
CA GLU A 303 -15.87 -23.42 -31.30
C GLU A 303 -17.29 -23.95 -31.15
N ALA A 304 -17.83 -24.24 -32.33
CA ALA A 304 -19.20 -24.61 -32.67
C ALA A 304 -19.59 -26.00 -32.17
#